data_AF-A0A1Q7YH80-F1
#
_entry.id   AF-A0A1Q7YH80-F1
#
_cell.length_a   1.000
_cell.length_b   1.000
_cell.length_c   1.000
_cell.angle_alpha   90.00
_cell.angle_beta   90.00
_cell.angle_gamma   90.00
#
_symmetry.space_group_name_H-M   'P 1'
#
loop_
_entity.id
_entity.type
_entity.pdbx_description
1 polymer ?
#
loop_
_entity_poly.entity_id
_entity_poly.type
_entity_poly.pdbx_seq_one_letter_code
_entity_poly.pdbx_strand_id
1 'polypeptide(L)'
;MSNYWTQLLPTMSANRPYKITSYGAALKGNKQQLLNAFHVRAIRNERRALMMAMAMIETNTMSPSQRDTTKDTNTDMSANASIFNLSEDMLNHLGYQGNIHLLDTLTSLPDVVGLIDKGINMWGVTRMLNFVRGGRKAFNDGVSYGAMDYRNAVATILKVIDMFPSLMSDDRRVEIYVSHQ
;
A
#
# COMPACT_ATOMS: atom_id res chain seq x y z
N MET A 1 22.69 0.24 -7.44
CA MET A 1 21.41 -0.48 -7.23
C MET A 1 20.71 0.16 -6.06
N SER A 2 19.41 0.45 -6.19
CA SER A 2 18.59 0.82 -5.04
C SER A 2 18.46 -0.37 -4.10
N ASN A 3 18.34 -0.13 -2.79
CA ASN A 3 18.16 -1.18 -1.78
C ASN A 3 17.05 -0.74 -0.82
N TYR A 4 15.86 -0.51 -1.38
CA TYR A 4 14.75 0.12 -0.68
C TYR A 4 14.27 -0.71 0.50
N TRP A 5 14.27 -2.04 0.38
CA TRP A 5 13.79 -2.89 1.47
C TRP A 5 14.73 -2.81 2.69
N THR A 6 16.05 -2.81 2.52
CA THR A 6 16.98 -2.67 3.66
C THR A 6 16.89 -1.26 4.26
N GLN A 7 16.62 -0.24 3.45
CA GLN A 7 16.46 1.14 3.93
C GLN A 7 15.16 1.33 4.73
N LEU A 8 14.04 0.77 4.26
CA LEU A 8 12.71 1.04 4.83
C LEU A 8 12.25 0.00 5.85
N LEU A 9 12.69 -1.24 5.70
CA LEU A 9 12.25 -2.41 6.46
C LEU A 9 13.45 -3.33 6.83
N PRO A 10 14.50 -2.81 7.49
CA PRO A 10 15.76 -3.54 7.71
C PRO A 10 15.63 -4.85 8.50
N THR A 11 14.59 -4.99 9.32
CA THR A 11 14.38 -6.16 10.18
C THR A 11 13.40 -7.18 9.59
N MET A 12 12.86 -6.94 8.39
CA MET A 12 11.85 -7.81 7.76
C MET A 12 12.51 -8.87 6.87
N SER A 13 11.86 -10.03 6.76
CA SER A 13 12.26 -11.06 5.81
C SER A 13 11.76 -10.70 4.42
N ALA A 14 12.67 -10.64 3.44
CA ALA A 14 12.38 -10.33 2.04
C ALA A 14 12.47 -11.57 1.12
N ASN A 15 12.03 -12.73 1.63
CA ASN A 15 12.13 -14.03 0.95
C ASN A 15 10.79 -14.78 0.87
N ARG A 16 9.66 -14.07 0.89
CA ARG A 16 8.35 -14.70 0.72
C ARG A 16 8.26 -15.34 -0.68
N PRO A 17 7.64 -16.53 -0.82
CA PRO A 17 7.34 -17.08 -2.14
C PRO A 17 6.49 -16.10 -2.95
N TYR A 18 6.86 -15.88 -4.21
CA TYR A 18 6.19 -14.94 -5.09
C TYR A 18 6.10 -15.44 -6.53
N LYS A 19 5.18 -14.85 -7.30
CA LYS A 19 5.08 -14.99 -8.76
C LYS A 19 5.05 -13.61 -9.40
N ILE A 20 5.63 -13.47 -10.59
CA ILE A 20 5.47 -12.26 -11.41
C ILE A 20 4.51 -12.59 -12.55
N THR A 21 3.38 -11.89 -12.62
CA THR A 21 2.33 -12.12 -13.62
C THR A 21 1.96 -10.82 -14.31
N SER A 22 1.73 -10.87 -15.63
CA SER A 22 1.14 -9.74 -16.36
C SER A 22 -0.37 -9.68 -16.16
N TYR A 23 -0.89 -8.49 -15.86
CA TYR A 23 -2.31 -8.15 -15.75
C TYR A 23 -2.77 -7.20 -16.87
N GLY A 24 -1.93 -7.01 -17.89
CA GLY A 24 -2.25 -6.25 -19.10
C GLY A 24 -2.40 -4.74 -18.91
N ALA A 25 -3.02 -4.11 -19.90
CA ALA A 25 -3.03 -2.65 -20.07
C ALA A 25 -3.68 -1.89 -18.90
N ALA A 26 -4.68 -2.48 -18.23
CA ALA A 26 -5.35 -1.86 -17.09
C ALA A 26 -4.38 -1.59 -15.93
N LEU A 27 -3.61 -2.61 -15.52
CA LEU A 27 -2.60 -2.43 -14.46
C LEU A 27 -1.53 -1.42 -14.89
N LYS A 28 -1.03 -1.52 -16.12
CA LYS A 28 -0.03 -0.58 -16.65
C LYS A 28 -0.53 0.87 -16.59
N GLY A 29 -1.77 1.12 -17.02
CA GLY A 29 -2.40 2.43 -16.97
C GLY A 29 -2.55 2.95 -15.53
N ASN A 30 -3.01 2.11 -14.61
CA ASN A 30 -3.22 2.50 -13.22
C ASN A 30 -1.89 2.76 -12.47
N LYS A 31 -0.83 2.01 -12.76
CA LYS A 31 0.51 2.33 -12.26
C LYS A 31 0.99 3.68 -12.76
N GLN A 32 0.73 4.04 -14.01
CA GLN A 32 1.08 5.36 -14.53
C GLN A 32 0.34 6.47 -13.78
N GLN A 33 -0.94 6.28 -13.46
CA GLN A 33 -1.69 7.25 -12.63
C GLN A 33 -1.10 7.37 -11.22
N LEU A 34 -0.72 6.26 -10.60
CA LEU A 34 -0.08 6.27 -9.29
C LEU A 34 1.30 6.94 -9.32
N LEU A 35 2.11 6.68 -10.34
CA LEU A 35 3.39 7.36 -10.56
C LEU A 35 3.19 8.87 -10.73
N ASN A 36 2.18 9.30 -11.50
CA ASN A 36 1.84 10.72 -11.66
C ASN A 36 1.47 11.35 -10.33
N ALA A 37 0.67 10.67 -9.49
CA ALA A 37 0.33 11.14 -8.16
C ALA A 37 1.57 11.31 -7.26
N PHE A 38 2.52 10.39 -7.33
CA PHE A 38 3.80 10.52 -6.64
C PHE A 38 4.60 11.74 -7.09
N HIS A 39 4.59 12.05 -8.39
CA HIS A 39 5.25 13.24 -8.93
C HIS A 39 4.59 14.52 -8.45
N VAL A 40 3.25 14.60 -8.49
CA VAL A 40 2.47 15.76 -8.01
C VAL A 40 2.77 16.06 -6.54
N ARG A 41 2.91 15.02 -5.71
CA ARG A 41 3.20 15.15 -4.28
C ARG A 41 4.68 15.16 -3.92
N ALA A 42 5.57 15.15 -4.91
CA ALA A 42 7.01 15.08 -4.73
C ALA A 42 7.47 13.95 -3.78
N ILE A 43 6.81 12.79 -3.83
CA ILE A 43 7.12 11.65 -2.95
C ILE A 43 8.55 11.17 -3.22
N ARG A 44 9.29 10.82 -2.18
CA ARG A 44 10.65 10.28 -2.29
C ARG A 44 10.65 8.90 -2.94
N ASN A 45 11.66 8.59 -3.77
CA ASN A 45 11.67 7.38 -4.61
C ASN A 45 11.48 6.07 -3.84
N GLU A 46 12.12 5.93 -2.70
CA GLU A 46 11.97 4.76 -1.82
C GLU A 46 10.53 4.61 -1.31
N ARG A 47 9.86 5.72 -1.00
CA ARG A 47 8.46 5.71 -0.57
C ARG A 47 7.51 5.45 -1.74
N ARG A 48 7.86 5.85 -2.95
CA ARG A 48 7.13 5.44 -4.17
C ARG A 48 7.16 3.93 -4.34
N ALA A 49 8.33 3.31 -4.18
CA ALA A 49 8.47 1.86 -4.25
C ALA A 49 7.67 1.17 -3.13
N LEU A 50 7.67 1.71 -1.91
CA LEU A 50 6.87 1.21 -0.79
C LEU A 50 5.38 1.26 -1.10
N MET A 51 4.87 2.41 -1.54
CA MET A 51 3.46 2.57 -1.88
C MET A 51 3.08 1.71 -3.10
N MET A 52 3.95 1.57 -4.09
CA MET A 52 3.71 0.62 -5.19
C MET A 52 3.60 -0.82 -4.67
N ALA A 53 4.48 -1.24 -3.76
CA ALA A 53 4.44 -2.56 -3.14
C ALA A 53 3.16 -2.78 -2.34
N MET A 54 2.70 -1.78 -1.57
CA MET A 54 1.41 -1.81 -0.87
C MET A 54 0.26 -1.99 -1.85
N ALA A 55 0.16 -1.15 -2.88
CA ALA A 55 -0.91 -1.23 -3.88
C ALA A 55 -0.92 -2.58 -4.63
N MET A 56 0.26 -3.17 -4.87
CA MET A 56 0.37 -4.52 -5.41
C MET A 56 -0.21 -5.55 -4.44
N ILE A 57 -0.05 -5.44 -3.13
CA ILE A 57 -0.67 -6.42 -2.22
C ILE A 57 -2.19 -6.27 -2.21
N GLU A 58 -2.68 -5.04 -2.12
CA GLU A 58 -4.09 -4.74 -1.86
C GLU A 58 -5.01 -5.01 -3.06
N THR A 59 -4.52 -4.83 -4.29
CA THR A 59 -5.35 -4.98 -5.50
C THR A 59 -4.57 -5.59 -6.65
N ASN A 60 -5.26 -6.32 -7.53
CA ASN A 60 -4.63 -7.02 -8.65
C ASN A 60 -4.22 -6.07 -9.78
N THR A 61 -5.07 -5.12 -10.11
CA THR A 61 -4.87 -4.16 -11.23
C THR A 61 -4.82 -2.72 -10.75
N MET A 62 -4.78 -2.45 -9.44
CA MET A 62 -4.82 -1.08 -8.89
C MET A 62 -6.06 -0.30 -9.35
N SER A 63 -7.18 -1.01 -9.50
CA SER A 63 -8.45 -0.42 -9.93
C SER A 63 -9.33 -0.13 -8.70
N PRO A 64 -10.04 1.01 -8.67
CA PRO A 64 -11.00 1.32 -7.60
C PRO A 64 -12.02 0.22 -7.32
N SER A 65 -12.48 -0.48 -8.37
CA SER A 65 -13.45 -1.57 -8.25
C SER A 65 -12.93 -2.82 -7.53
N GLN A 66 -11.64 -2.88 -7.18
CA GLN A 66 -11.02 -3.99 -6.47
C GLN A 66 -10.73 -3.67 -5.01
N ARG A 67 -11.03 -2.45 -4.54
CA ARG A 67 -10.93 -2.14 -3.11
C ARG A 67 -11.88 -3.04 -2.33
N ASP A 68 -11.53 -3.32 -1.08
CA ASP A 68 -12.36 -4.12 -0.18
C ASP A 68 -13.54 -3.28 0.33
N THR A 69 -14.70 -3.46 -0.28
CA THR A 69 -15.95 -2.78 0.09
C THR A 69 -16.73 -3.51 1.19
N THR A 70 -16.22 -4.62 1.72
CA THR A 70 -17.00 -5.49 2.63
C THR A 70 -17.37 -4.82 3.96
N LYS A 71 -16.64 -3.74 4.31
CA LYS A 71 -16.80 -3.00 5.56
C LYS A 71 -17.45 -1.63 5.39
N ASP A 72 -17.88 -1.26 4.19
CA ASP A 72 -18.42 0.08 3.90
C ASP A 72 -19.71 0.40 4.67
N THR A 73 -20.43 -0.62 5.12
CA THR A 73 -21.65 -0.46 5.92
C THR A 73 -21.39 -0.48 7.42
N ASN A 74 -20.15 -0.71 7.85
CA ASN A 74 -19.81 -0.74 9.27
C ASN A 74 -19.78 0.69 9.83
N THR A 75 -20.24 0.83 11.06
CA THR A 75 -20.29 2.12 11.78
C THR A 75 -19.11 2.31 12.73
N ASP A 76 -18.16 1.37 12.76
CA ASP A 76 -17.00 1.32 13.65
C ASP A 76 -15.72 1.91 13.01
N MET A 77 -15.86 2.71 11.96
CA MET A 77 -14.74 3.33 11.19
C MET A 77 -13.79 2.30 10.54
N SER A 78 -14.25 1.07 10.29
CA SER A 78 -13.49 0.04 9.60
C SER A 78 -13.69 0.03 8.08
N ALA A 79 -14.54 0.90 7.54
CA ALA A 79 -14.73 1.09 6.10
C ALA A 79 -13.40 1.47 5.42
N ASN A 80 -13.14 0.91 4.25
CA ASN A 80 -11.86 1.07 3.54
C ASN A 80 -12.03 1.98 2.33
N ALA A 81 -11.07 2.88 2.14
CA ALA A 81 -11.00 3.73 0.97
C ALA A 81 -9.76 3.47 0.11
N SER A 82 -9.87 3.84 -1.17
CA SER A 82 -8.81 3.79 -2.18
C SER A 82 -8.28 2.39 -2.52
N ILE A 83 -7.38 2.32 -3.50
CA ILE A 83 -6.68 1.08 -3.91
C ILE A 83 -5.73 0.51 -2.85
N PHE A 84 -5.51 1.25 -1.76
CA PHE A 84 -4.66 0.85 -0.64
C PHE A 84 -5.45 0.28 0.53
N ASN A 85 -6.79 0.22 0.43
CA ASN A 85 -7.67 -0.22 1.51
C ASN A 85 -7.39 0.47 2.86
N LEU A 86 -7.21 1.80 2.85
CA LEU A 86 -6.96 2.55 4.08
C LEU A 86 -8.27 2.69 4.87
N SER A 87 -8.26 2.27 6.14
CA SER A 87 -9.46 2.38 6.97
C SER A 87 -9.81 3.83 7.32
N GLU A 88 -11.09 4.10 7.52
CA GLU A 88 -11.58 5.40 8.00
C GLU A 88 -10.89 5.82 9.31
N ASP A 89 -10.71 4.90 10.25
CA ASP A 89 -9.96 5.16 11.49
C ASP A 89 -8.54 5.67 11.21
N MET A 90 -7.81 5.03 10.30
CA MET A 90 -6.46 5.47 9.92
C MET A 90 -6.49 6.86 9.27
N LEU A 91 -7.41 7.08 8.34
CA LEU A 91 -7.55 8.35 7.62
C LEU A 91 -7.86 9.51 8.58
N ASN A 92 -8.71 9.29 9.58
CA ASN A 92 -9.03 10.26 10.62
C ASN A 92 -7.78 10.65 11.44
N HIS A 93 -6.92 9.70 11.81
CA HIS A 93 -5.65 10.02 12.50
C HIS A 93 -4.63 10.73 11.62
N LEU A 94 -4.70 10.52 10.30
CA LEU A 94 -3.92 11.28 9.34
C LEU A 94 -4.50 12.68 9.09
N GLY A 95 -5.62 13.02 9.73
CA GLY A 95 -6.25 14.33 9.69
C GLY A 95 -7.16 14.55 8.49
N TYR A 96 -7.56 13.49 7.78
CA TYR A 96 -8.64 13.57 6.83
C TYR A 96 -9.97 13.65 7.59
N GLN A 97 -10.86 14.57 7.19
CA GLN A 97 -12.15 14.83 7.88
C GLN A 97 -13.33 14.83 6.89
N GLY A 98 -13.09 14.47 5.63
CA GLY A 98 -14.13 14.39 4.60
C GLY A 98 -14.77 13.02 4.52
N ASN A 99 -15.70 12.84 3.57
CA ASN A 99 -16.18 11.52 3.21
C ASN A 99 -15.03 10.69 2.61
N ILE A 100 -14.69 9.56 3.23
CA ILE A 100 -13.57 8.72 2.79
C ILE A 100 -13.78 8.14 1.39
N HIS A 101 -15.02 7.97 0.94
CA HIS A 101 -15.34 7.45 -0.39
C HIS A 101 -14.99 8.42 -1.52
N LEU A 102 -14.73 9.69 -1.21
CA LEU A 102 -14.12 10.61 -2.19
C LEU A 102 -12.69 10.18 -2.56
N LEU A 103 -12.03 9.38 -1.74
CA LEU A 103 -10.69 8.84 -1.97
C LEU A 103 -10.68 7.53 -2.77
N ASP A 104 -11.86 6.99 -3.13
CA ASP A 104 -11.95 5.72 -3.87
C ASP A 104 -11.49 5.85 -5.33
N THR A 105 -11.55 7.06 -5.87
CA THR A 105 -11.25 7.32 -7.29
C THR A 105 -9.75 7.48 -7.57
N LEU A 106 -9.33 7.15 -8.78
CA LEU A 106 -7.93 7.36 -9.20
C LEU A 106 -7.53 8.84 -9.24
N THR A 107 -8.49 9.76 -9.43
CA THR A 107 -8.23 11.20 -9.40
C THR A 107 -7.81 11.70 -8.02
N SER A 108 -8.19 11.00 -6.95
CA SER A 108 -7.86 11.35 -5.57
C SER A 108 -6.52 10.75 -5.11
N LEU A 109 -5.81 10.01 -5.96
CA LEU A 109 -4.52 9.40 -5.62
C LEU A 109 -3.48 10.40 -5.06
N PRO A 110 -3.34 11.65 -5.56
CA PRO A 110 -2.43 12.61 -4.95
C PRO A 110 -2.72 12.87 -3.46
N ASP A 111 -3.99 12.95 -3.07
CA ASP A 111 -4.35 13.13 -1.66
C ASP A 111 -4.05 11.87 -0.85
N VAL A 112 -4.40 10.70 -1.39
CA VAL A 112 -4.14 9.40 -0.74
C VAL A 112 -2.65 9.17 -0.49
N VAL A 113 -1.79 9.36 -1.50
CA VAL A 113 -0.34 9.17 -1.31
C VAL A 113 0.27 10.23 -0.39
N GLY A 114 -0.31 11.44 -0.36
CA GLY A 114 0.04 12.46 0.60
C GLY A 114 -0.28 12.08 2.04
N LEU A 115 -1.44 11.45 2.28
CA LEU A 115 -1.84 10.92 3.58
C LEU A 115 -0.93 9.77 4.03
N ILE A 116 -0.60 8.84 3.13
CA ILE A 116 0.34 7.75 3.44
C ILE A 116 1.73 8.32 3.79
N ASP A 117 2.23 9.30 3.01
CA ASP A 117 3.53 9.93 3.29
C ASP A 117 3.56 10.63 4.65
N LYS A 118 2.47 11.34 4.99
CA LYS A 118 2.27 11.92 6.32
C LYS A 118 2.32 10.84 7.40
N GLY A 119 1.64 9.71 7.21
CA GLY A 119 1.68 8.57 8.14
C GLY A 119 3.09 7.99 8.34
N ILE A 120 3.86 7.86 7.25
CA ILE A 120 5.26 7.44 7.32
C ILE A 120 6.09 8.44 8.13
N ASN A 121 5.87 9.75 7.95
CA ASN A 121 6.58 10.79 8.71
C ASN A 121 6.20 10.78 10.20
N MET A 122 4.93 10.56 10.52
CA MET A 122 4.43 10.60 11.90
C MET A 122 4.79 9.36 12.70
N TRP A 123 4.72 8.18 12.08
CA TRP A 123 4.77 6.90 12.81
C TRP A 123 5.91 5.99 12.40
N GLY A 124 6.61 6.32 11.32
CA GLY A 124 7.55 5.42 10.66
C GLY A 124 6.86 4.35 9.82
N VAL A 125 7.62 3.74 8.90
CA VAL A 125 7.10 2.75 7.94
C VAL A 125 6.44 1.56 8.63
N THR A 126 7.11 0.98 9.64
CA THR A 126 6.62 -0.23 10.32
C THR A 126 5.24 -0.03 10.94
N ARG A 127 5.06 1.05 11.71
CA ARG A 127 3.77 1.30 12.37
C ARG A 127 2.69 1.69 11.37
N MET A 128 3.03 2.42 10.31
CA MET A 128 2.11 2.73 9.22
C MET A 128 1.57 1.45 8.57
N LEU A 129 2.45 0.51 8.18
CA LEU A 129 2.03 -0.76 7.58
C LEU A 129 1.20 -1.63 8.54
N ASN A 130 1.51 -1.60 9.83
CA ASN A 130 0.69 -2.30 10.83
C ASN A 130 -0.74 -1.72 10.89
N PHE A 131 -0.89 -0.39 10.82
CA PHE A 131 -2.21 0.24 10.77
C PHE A 131 -2.97 -0.18 9.51
N VAL A 132 -2.33 -0.10 8.33
CA VAL A 132 -2.93 -0.51 7.06
C VAL A 132 -3.47 -1.94 7.15
N ARG A 133 -2.69 -2.87 7.72
CA ARG A 133 -3.10 -4.28 7.77
C ARG A 133 -4.17 -4.57 8.81
N GLY A 134 -4.02 -4.08 10.03
CA GLY A 134 -4.78 -4.57 11.19
C GLY A 134 -5.41 -3.48 12.06
N GLY A 135 -5.53 -2.27 11.52
CA GLY A 135 -6.12 -1.14 12.22
C GLY A 135 -5.34 -0.77 13.48
N ARG A 136 -6.05 -0.14 14.42
CA ARG A 136 -5.47 0.34 15.69
C ARG A 136 -4.85 -0.76 16.55
N LYS A 137 -5.38 -1.98 16.47
CA LYS A 137 -4.86 -3.12 17.25
C LYS A 137 -3.45 -3.49 16.78
N ALA A 138 -3.27 -3.75 15.49
CA ALA A 138 -1.94 -4.03 14.93
C ALA A 138 -1.00 -2.82 15.03
N PHE A 139 -1.52 -1.58 14.94
CA PHE A 139 -0.72 -0.38 15.16
C PHE A 139 -0.06 -0.34 16.56
N ASN A 140 -0.71 -0.92 17.57
CA ASN A 140 -0.25 -0.96 18.95
C ASN A 140 0.64 -2.17 19.25
N ASP A 141 0.25 -3.37 18.80
CA ASP A 141 0.96 -4.62 19.15
C ASP A 141 1.96 -5.10 18.08
N GLY A 142 1.80 -4.65 16.83
CA GLY A 142 2.63 -5.01 15.68
C GLY A 142 2.49 -6.45 15.16
N VAL A 143 1.57 -7.26 15.71
CA VAL A 143 1.46 -8.71 15.43
C VAL A 143 0.06 -9.14 15.04
N SER A 144 -0.98 -8.42 15.44
CA SER A 144 -2.37 -8.78 15.13
C SER A 144 -2.65 -8.78 13.62
N TYR A 145 -3.61 -9.62 13.21
CA TYR A 145 -4.14 -9.69 11.83
C TYR A 145 -3.08 -9.97 10.74
N GLY A 146 -2.02 -10.69 11.10
CA GLY A 146 -0.92 -10.99 10.19
C GLY A 146 -0.07 -9.78 9.80
N ALA A 147 0.00 -8.75 10.65
CA ALA A 147 0.78 -7.52 10.38
C ALA A 147 2.26 -7.81 10.06
N MET A 148 2.87 -8.82 10.70
CA MET A 148 4.23 -9.23 10.37
C MET A 148 4.34 -9.88 8.98
N ASP A 149 3.39 -10.75 8.63
CA ASP A 149 3.35 -11.40 7.31
C ASP A 149 3.15 -10.37 6.19
N TYR A 150 2.29 -9.37 6.43
CA TYR A 150 2.10 -8.24 5.53
C TYR A 150 3.40 -7.45 5.30
N ARG A 151 4.12 -7.10 6.38
CA ARG A 151 5.41 -6.38 6.27
C ARG A 151 6.48 -7.19 5.54
N ASN A 152 6.55 -8.50 5.78
CA ASN A 152 7.46 -9.40 5.05
C ASN A 152 7.10 -9.49 3.56
N ALA A 153 5.81 -9.51 3.21
CA ALA A 153 5.36 -9.45 1.82
C ALA A 153 5.78 -8.12 1.17
N VAL A 154 5.53 -6.98 1.82
CA VAL A 154 5.97 -5.66 1.33
C VAL A 154 7.48 -5.62 1.12
N ALA A 155 8.28 -6.10 2.08
CA ALA A 155 9.74 -6.15 1.98
C ALA A 155 10.21 -7.03 0.80
N THR A 156 9.53 -8.16 0.57
CA THR A 156 9.82 -9.04 -0.58
C THR A 156 9.53 -8.33 -1.90
N ILE A 157 8.39 -7.64 -2.03
CA ILE A 157 8.06 -6.89 -3.26
C ILE A 157 9.06 -5.76 -3.50
N LEU A 158 9.45 -5.03 -2.46
CA LEU A 158 10.48 -3.98 -2.55
C LEU A 158 11.80 -4.53 -3.10
N LYS A 159 12.27 -5.67 -2.58
CA LYS A 159 13.47 -6.36 -3.09
C LYS A 159 13.31 -6.76 -4.56
N VAL A 160 12.14 -7.25 -4.96
CA VAL A 160 11.88 -7.63 -6.35
C VAL A 160 11.82 -6.40 -7.27
N ILE A 161 11.31 -5.27 -6.80
CA ILE A 161 11.36 -3.98 -7.52
C ILE A 161 12.82 -3.50 -7.68
N ASP A 162 13.65 -3.64 -6.64
CA ASP A 162 15.08 -3.31 -6.72
C ASP A 162 15.79 -4.15 -7.80
N MET A 163 15.40 -5.42 -7.94
CA MET A 163 15.92 -6.34 -8.98
C MET A 163 15.35 -6.05 -10.37
N PHE A 164 14.08 -5.67 -10.46
CA PHE A 164 13.36 -5.41 -11.71
C PHE A 164 12.61 -4.07 -11.67
N PRO A 165 13.29 -2.92 -11.83
CA PRO A 165 12.67 -1.60 -11.68
C PRO A 165 11.50 -1.33 -12.63
N SER A 166 11.45 -2.01 -13.78
CA SER A 166 10.34 -1.93 -14.73
C SER A 166 8.98 -2.30 -14.12
N LEU A 167 8.97 -3.09 -13.03
CA LEU A 167 7.76 -3.43 -12.28
C LEU A 167 7.02 -2.20 -11.74
N MET A 168 7.68 -1.05 -11.63
CA MET A 168 7.03 0.20 -11.24
C MET A 168 6.09 0.76 -12.32
N SER A 169 6.27 0.38 -13.59
CA SER A 169 5.60 1.04 -14.72
C SER A 169 5.06 0.08 -15.79
N ASP A 170 5.45 -1.19 -15.77
CA ASP A 170 4.96 -2.19 -16.72
C ASP A 170 3.63 -2.83 -16.28
N ASP A 171 3.16 -3.81 -17.03
CA ASP A 171 1.89 -4.51 -16.80
C ASP A 171 2.01 -5.69 -15.82
N ARG A 172 3.16 -5.89 -15.17
CA ARG A 172 3.40 -7.06 -14.30
C ARG A 172 3.27 -6.73 -12.83
N ARG A 173 2.76 -7.66 -12.03
CA ARG A 173 2.64 -7.52 -10.56
C ARG A 173 3.40 -8.65 -9.88
N VAL A 174 3.98 -8.35 -8.73
CA VAL A 174 4.50 -9.35 -7.81
C VAL A 174 3.34 -9.87 -6.97
N GLU A 175 2.94 -11.11 -7.18
CA GLU A 175 1.91 -11.78 -6.40
C GLU A 175 2.55 -12.47 -5.20
N ILE A 176 2.05 -12.16 -4.00
CA ILE A 176 2.45 -12.83 -2.76
C ILE A 176 1.18 -13.19 -2.01
N TYR A 177 1.09 -14.43 -1.55
CA TYR A 177 0.02 -14.82 -0.63
C TYR A 177 0.28 -14.21 0.75
N VAL A 178 -0.70 -13.47 1.27
CA VAL A 178 -0.71 -12.94 2.64
C VAL A 178 -1.89 -13.56 3.36
N SER A 179 -1.62 -14.28 4.45
CA SER A 179 -2.68 -14.91 5.25
C SER A 179 -3.55 -13.83 5.89
N HIS A 180 -4.88 -14.01 5.79
CA HIS A 180 -5.82 -13.27 6.62
C HIS A 180 -6.04 -14.11 7.87
N GLN A 181 -5.46 -13.67 8.99
CA GLN A 181 -5.69 -14.24 10.31
C GLN A 181 -6.66 -13.35 11.08
#